data_AF-A0A940PQR3-F1
#
_entry.id   AF-A0A940PQR3-F1
#
_cell.length_a   1.000
_cell.length_b   1.000
_cell.length_c   1.000
_cell.angle_alpha   90.00
_cell.angle_beta   90.00
_cell.angle_gamma   90.00
#
_symmetry.space_group_name_H-M   'P 1'
#
loop_
_entity.id
_entity.type
_entity.pdbx_description
1 polymer ?
#
loop_
_entity_poly.entity_id
_entity_poly.type
_entity_poly.pdbx_seq_one_letter_code
_entity_poly.pdbx_strand_id
1 'polypeptide(L)'
;MEVNDLKEVQTYDSLEQIRVRKEQLLTELRNDDKQMKNMWNSLFHKPAATSNIMPSKRINALMNTSVGIFDATLLAWKLYRKFKKKKRFF
;
A
#
# COMPACT_ATOMS: atom_id res chain seq x y z
N MET A 1 13.48 12.85 -13.48
CA MET A 1 13.11 13.51 -12.22
C MET A 1 13.45 12.56 -11.09
N GLU A 2 14.63 12.77 -10.52
CA GLU A 2 15.14 11.98 -9.39
C GLU A 2 14.46 12.51 -8.13
N VAL A 3 13.54 11.72 -7.57
CA VAL A 3 12.88 12.06 -6.31
C VAL A 3 13.85 11.69 -5.19
N ASN A 4 14.74 12.63 -4.86
CA ASN A 4 15.67 12.51 -3.75
C ASN A 4 14.89 12.73 -2.44
N ASP A 5 14.21 11.69 -1.98
CA ASP A 5 13.36 11.71 -0.78
C ASP A 5 14.17 11.39 0.49
N LEU A 6 15.36 11.99 0.61
CA LEU A 6 16.06 12.06 1.87
C LEU A 6 15.32 13.09 2.72
N LYS A 7 14.26 12.66 3.41
CA LYS A 7 13.61 13.47 4.45
C LYS A 7 14.69 13.87 5.44
N GLU A 8 15.14 15.11 5.34
CA GLU A 8 16.12 15.69 6.25
C GLU A 8 15.70 15.40 7.68
N VAL A 9 16.68 15.06 8.51
CA VAL A 9 16.45 14.84 9.95
C VAL A 9 16.06 16.18 10.54
N GLN A 10 14.74 16.42 10.61
CA GLN A 10 14.17 17.62 11.22
C GLN A 10 14.43 17.58 12.72
N THR A 11 15.25 18.51 13.21
CA THR A 11 15.46 18.73 14.64
C THR A 11 14.34 19.60 15.18
N TYR A 12 13.71 19.18 16.28
CA TYR A 12 12.65 19.94 16.94
C TYR A 12 13.15 20.42 18.29
N ASP A 13 13.04 21.73 18.53
CA ASP A 13 13.54 22.36 19.76
C ASP A 13 12.43 22.53 20.83
N SER A 14 11.17 22.23 20.46
CA SER A 14 10.02 22.38 21.36
C SER A 14 8.92 21.34 21.10
N LEU A 15 8.20 20.96 22.16
CA LEU A 15 7.08 20.01 22.10
C LEU A 15 5.91 20.51 21.23
N GLU A 16 5.67 21.82 21.21
CA GLU A 16 4.62 22.41 20.38
C GLU A 16 4.91 22.22 18.89
N GLN A 17 6.18 22.34 18.48
CA GLN A 17 6.59 22.09 17.10
C GLN A 17 6.34 20.64 16.69
N ILE A 18 6.62 19.68 17.58
CA ILE A 18 6.35 18.26 17.36
C ILE A 18 4.84 18.02 17.19
N ARG A 19 4.02 18.66 18.01
CA ARG A 19 2.56 18.53 17.95
C ARG A 19 2.00 19.05 16.63
N VAL A 20 2.41 20.26 16.26
CA VAL A 20 2.02 20.87 14.97
C VAL A 20 2.44 19.97 13.81
N ARG A 21 3.68 19.47 13.81
CA ARG A 21 4.16 18.59 12.74
C ARG A 21 3.40 17.26 12.69
N LYS A 22 3.05 16.70 13.85
CA LYS A 22 2.24 15.48 13.93
C LYS A 22 0.86 15.69 13.31
N GLU A 23 0.21 16.82 13.57
CA GLU A 23 -1.09 17.16 12.99
C GLU A 23 -1.02 17.35 11.47
N GLN A 24 0.05 17.97 10.98
CA GLN A 24 0.33 18.08 9.53
C GLN A 24 0.48 16.70 8.88
N LEU A 25 1.33 15.83 9.44
CA LEU A 25 1.54 14.47 8.92
C LEU A 25 0.25 13.64 8.93
N LEU A 26 -0.59 13.78 9.96
CA LEU A 26 -1.89 13.10 10.02
C LEU A 26 -2.84 13.60 8.91
N THR A 27 -2.75 14.88 8.57
CA THR A 27 -3.56 15.47 7.49
C THR A 27 -3.08 14.99 6.13
N GLU A 28 -1.77 14.98 5.90
CA GLU A 28 -1.13 14.42 4.71
C GLU A 28 -1.55 12.95 4.52
N LEU A 29 -1.41 12.12 5.56
CA LEU A 29 -1.78 10.70 5.52
C LEU A 29 -3.26 10.47 5.17
N ARG A 30 -4.16 11.29 5.71
CA ARG A 30 -5.60 11.21 5.39
C ARG A 30 -5.88 11.59 3.94
N ASN A 31 -5.13 12.53 3.39
CA ASN A 31 -5.25 12.90 1.98
C ASN A 31 -4.75 11.77 1.08
N ASP A 32 -3.59 11.20 1.41
CA ASP A 32 -3.00 10.10 0.66
C ASP A 32 -3.90 8.86 0.70
N ASP A 33 -4.47 8.51 1.86
CA ASP A 33 -5.41 7.40 1.99
C ASP A 33 -6.66 7.59 1.12
N LYS A 34 -7.18 8.82 1.02
CA LYS A 34 -8.29 9.14 0.10
C LYS A 34 -7.88 8.95 -1.35
N GLN A 35 -6.69 9.41 -1.75
CA GLN A 35 -6.19 9.23 -3.11
C GLN A 35 -5.99 7.75 -3.44
N MET A 36 -5.35 7.00 -2.54
CA MET A 36 -5.17 5.54 -2.66
C MET A 36 -6.51 4.83 -2.81
N LYS A 37 -7.51 5.17 -1.99
CA LYS A 37 -8.86 4.61 -2.09
C LYS A 37 -9.55 4.97 -3.39
N ASN A 38 -9.42 6.21 -3.85
CA ASN A 38 -10.00 6.64 -5.13
C ASN A 38 -9.35 5.91 -6.30
N MET A 39 -8.03 5.80 -6.31
CA MET A 39 -7.29 5.04 -7.32
C MET A 39 -7.65 3.56 -7.28
N TRP A 40 -7.67 2.97 -6.08
CA TRP A 40 -8.10 1.59 -5.88
C TRP A 40 -9.52 1.38 -6.43
N ASN A 41 -10.47 2.24 -6.07
CA ASN A 41 -11.82 2.16 -6.62
C ASN A 41 -11.83 2.37 -8.14
N SER A 42 -11.03 3.27 -8.71
CA SER A 42 -10.98 3.46 -10.17
C SER A 42 -10.46 2.24 -10.93
N LEU A 43 -9.53 1.48 -10.32
CA LEU A 43 -8.93 0.29 -10.94
C LEU A 43 -9.77 -0.97 -10.71
N PHE A 44 -10.48 -1.04 -9.59
CA PHE A 44 -11.17 -2.25 -9.13
C PHE A 44 -12.70 -2.19 -9.15
N HIS A 45 -13.30 -1.01 -9.14
CA HIS A 45 -14.74 -0.83 -9.24
C HIS A 45 -15.15 -0.73 -10.72
N LYS A 46 -15.85 -1.76 -11.21
CA LYS A 46 -16.40 -1.76 -12.58
C LYS A 46 -17.64 -0.86 -12.65
N PRO A 47 -17.90 -0.15 -13.77
CA PRO A 47 -19.19 0.49 -13.99
C PRO A 47 -20.31 -0.55 -14.04
N ALA A 48 -21.46 -0.22 -13.43
CA ALA A 48 -22.63 -1.08 -13.25
C ALA A 48 -23.23 -1.64 -14.56
N ALA A 49 -22.77 -1.19 -15.73
CA ALA A 49 -23.20 -1.66 -17.05
C ALA A 49 -22.66 -3.05 -17.46
N THR A 50 -21.83 -3.70 -16.62
CA THR A 50 -21.21 -5.01 -16.96
C THR A 50 -21.96 -6.23 -16.43
N SER A 51 -23.14 -6.06 -15.82
CA SER A 51 -23.97 -7.17 -15.32
C SER A 51 -24.45 -8.14 -16.43
N ASN A 52 -24.38 -7.73 -17.70
CA ASN A 52 -24.76 -8.56 -18.86
C ASN A 52 -23.57 -9.17 -19.64
N ILE A 53 -22.32 -9.07 -19.15
CA ILE A 53 -21.16 -9.56 -19.90
C ILE A 53 -20.65 -10.90 -19.35
N MET A 54 -20.67 -11.89 -20.23
CA MET A 54 -20.26 -13.31 -20.12
C MET A 54 -19.15 -13.61 -19.07
N PRO A 55 -19.26 -14.71 -18.28
CA PRO A 55 -18.35 -15.04 -17.17
C PRO A 55 -16.85 -15.04 -17.54
N SER A 56 -16.52 -15.42 -18.77
CA SER A 56 -15.15 -15.49 -19.29
C SER A 56 -14.45 -14.13 -19.42
N LYS A 57 -15.18 -13.01 -19.46
CA LYS A 57 -14.58 -11.66 -19.47
C LYS A 57 -14.34 -11.09 -18.07
N ARG A 58 -14.80 -11.75 -17.00
CA ARG A 58 -14.58 -11.30 -15.61
C ARG A 58 -13.14 -11.55 -15.14
N ILE A 59 -12.50 -12.59 -15.67
CA ILE A 59 -11.16 -13.07 -15.29
C ILE A 59 -10.03 -12.16 -15.82
N ASN A 60 -10.24 -11.48 -16.95
CA ASN A 60 -9.27 -10.52 -17.50
C ASN A 60 -9.03 -9.33 -16.57
N ALA A 61 -10.03 -8.96 -15.75
CA ALA A 61 -9.90 -7.87 -14.77
C ALA A 61 -8.97 -8.22 -13.58
N LEU A 62 -8.72 -9.50 -13.32
CA LEU A 62 -7.81 -9.93 -12.25
C LEU A 62 -6.33 -9.95 -12.69
N MET A 63 -6.05 -9.89 -14.00
CA MET A 63 -4.68 -10.06 -14.53
C MET A 63 -3.75 -8.88 -14.25
N ASN A 64 -4.26 -7.66 -14.03
CA ASN A 64 -3.43 -6.50 -13.72
C ASN A 64 -3.08 -6.38 -12.22
N THR A 65 -3.71 -7.17 -11.35
CA THR A 65 -3.57 -7.08 -9.88
C THR A 65 -2.63 -8.14 -9.30
N SER A 66 -2.32 -9.17 -10.08
CA SER A 66 -1.55 -10.33 -9.64
C SER A 66 -0.05 -10.04 -9.48
N VAL A 67 0.51 -9.01 -10.12
CA VAL A 67 1.96 -8.76 -10.06
C VAL A 67 2.39 -8.15 -8.71
N GLY A 68 1.61 -7.23 -8.13
CA GLY A 68 1.96 -6.57 -6.86
C GLY A 68 1.75 -7.44 -5.62
N ILE A 69 0.68 -8.24 -5.58
CA ILE A 69 0.37 -9.12 -4.45
C ILE A 69 1.30 -10.34 -4.44
N PHE A 70 1.76 -10.81 -5.60
CA PHE A 70 2.65 -11.98 -5.69
C PHE A 70 4.02 -11.73 -5.04
N ASP A 71 4.67 -10.58 -5.28
CA ASP A 71 5.96 -10.28 -4.61
C ASP A 71 5.79 -10.07 -3.09
N ALA A 72 4.72 -9.37 -2.68
CA ALA A 72 4.41 -9.17 -1.26
C ALA A 72 4.13 -10.50 -0.52
N THR A 73 3.39 -11.42 -1.14
CA THR A 73 3.13 -12.75 -0.58
C THR A 73 4.37 -13.64 -0.59
N LEU A 74 5.20 -13.57 -1.63
CA LEU A 74 6.49 -14.26 -1.70
C LEU A 74 7.44 -13.77 -0.59
N LEU A 75 7.48 -12.46 -0.33
CA LEU A 75 8.22 -11.86 0.77
C LEU A 75 7.70 -12.32 2.13
N ALA A 76 6.38 -12.33 2.34
CA ALA A 76 5.76 -12.84 3.54
C ALA A 76 6.11 -14.33 3.78
N TRP A 77 6.11 -15.15 2.73
CA TRP A 77 6.53 -16.55 2.81
C TRP A 77 8.04 -16.68 3.10
N LYS A 78 8.90 -15.89 2.44
CA LYS A 78 10.35 -15.89 2.69
C LYS A 78 10.65 -15.52 4.15
N LEU A 79 9.93 -14.54 4.69
CA LEU A 79 10.03 -14.12 6.08
C LEU A 79 9.52 -15.21 7.04
N TYR A 80 8.34 -15.77 6.78
CA TYR A 80 7.77 -16.90 7.53
C TYR A 80 8.72 -18.10 7.59
N ARG A 81 9.35 -18.45 6.45
CA ARG A 81 10.30 -19.56 6.36
C ARG A 81 11.58 -19.29 7.14
N LYS A 82 12.08 -18.05 7.15
CA LYS A 82 13.28 -17.66 7.93
C LYS A 82 13.03 -17.73 9.45
N PHE A 83 11.86 -17.31 9.93
CA PHE A 83 11.53 -17.35 11.36
C PHE A 83 11.08 -18.75 11.83
N LYS A 84 10.41 -19.54 10.99
CA LYS A 84 10.01 -20.92 11.34
C LYS A 84 11.21 -21.87 11.46
N LYS A 85 12.27 -21.68 10.64
CA LYS A 85 13.50 -22.49 10.72
C LYS A 85 14.37 -22.16 11.95
N LYS A 86 14.25 -20.96 12.53
CA LYS A 86 14.96 -20.60 13.77
C LYS A 86 14.37 -21.23 15.05
N LYS A 87 13.16 -21.81 15.00
CA LYS A 87 12.57 -22.57 16.12
C LYS A 87 13.05 -24.03 16.23
N ARG A 88 14.05 -24.44 15.44
CA ARG A 88 14.65 -25.79 15.49
C ARG A 88 16.16 -25.73 15.76
N PHE A 89 16.57 -24.86 16.67
CA PHE A 89 17.88 -24.84 17.33
C PHE A 89 17.67 -24.39 18.77
N PHE A 90 16.96 -25.24 19.53
CA PHE A 90 17.08 -25.39 20.97
C PHE A 90 16.72 -26.85 21.28
#